data_AF-A0A529L7D9-F1
#
_entry.id   AF-A0A529L7D9-F1
#
_cell.length_a   1.000
_cell.length_b   1.000
_cell.length_c   1.000
_cell.angle_alpha   90.00
_cell.angle_beta   90.00
_cell.angle_gamma   90.00
#
_symmetry.space_group_name_H-M   'P 1'
#
loop_
_entity.id
_entity.type
_entity.pdbx_description
1 polymer ?
#
loop_
_entity_poly.entity_id
_entity_poly.type
_entity_poly.pdbx_seq_one_letter_code
_entity_poly.pdbx_strand_id
1 'polypeptide(L)'
;VLSGRFWRELWHEVLWYAMLVKEPMKYSGHNPLATLAMHILFVWFAIFMIVTGLALYGEGEGMGSWQYSLFTSWVIPLFGQSQDVHTWHHLGMWVIICFVIVHVYAAVREDIMSRQS
;
A
#
# COMPACT_ATOMS: atom_id res chain seq x y z
N VAL A 1 -7.43 -5.15 16.61
CA VAL A 1 -7.23 -3.83 15.98
C VAL A 1 -7.69 -2.67 16.88
N LEU A 2 -8.77 -2.81 17.67
CA LEU A 2 -9.32 -1.71 18.49
C LEU A 2 -8.75 -1.56 19.91
N SER A 3 -7.77 -2.38 20.35
CA SER A 3 -7.18 -2.23 21.69
C SER A 3 -6.02 -1.22 21.66
N GLY A 4 -5.91 -0.35 22.65
CA GLY A 4 -4.80 0.62 22.75
C GLY A 4 -3.41 -0.02 22.81
N ARG A 5 -3.34 -1.29 23.22
CA ARG A 5 -2.12 -2.11 23.19
C ARG A 5 -1.61 -2.33 21.76
N PHE A 6 -2.50 -2.61 20.81
CA PHE A 6 -2.18 -2.83 19.41
C PHE A 6 -1.55 -1.60 18.75
N TRP A 7 -2.07 -0.40 19.04
CA TRP A 7 -1.51 0.85 18.51
C TRP A 7 -0.15 1.22 19.12
N ARG A 8 0.04 0.91 20.41
CA ARG A 8 1.34 1.12 21.08
C ARG A 8 2.41 0.16 20.55
N GLU A 9 2.02 -1.07 20.27
CA GLU A 9 2.84 -2.11 19.66
C GLU A 9 3.24 -1.74 18.21
N LEU A 10 2.28 -1.27 17.40
CA LEU A 10 2.50 -0.76 16.05
C LEU A 10 3.51 0.41 16.00
N TRP A 11 3.33 1.39 16.90
CA TRP A 11 4.23 2.55 16.96
C TRP A 11 5.65 2.17 17.38
N HIS A 12 5.78 1.21 18.29
CA HIS A 12 7.08 0.69 18.70
C HIS A 12 7.81 -0.03 17.56
N GLU A 13 7.07 -0.74 16.68
CA GLU A 13 7.63 -1.37 15.50
C GLU A 13 8.06 -0.38 14.42
N VAL A 14 7.30 0.71 14.20
CA VAL A 14 7.74 1.81 13.33
C VAL A 14 9.08 2.38 13.82
N LEU A 15 9.20 2.63 15.13
CA LEU A 15 10.43 3.12 15.73
C LEU A 15 11.58 2.10 15.67
N TRP A 16 11.28 0.80 15.79
CA TRP A 16 12.25 -0.28 15.62
C TRP A 16 12.78 -0.36 14.18
N TYR A 17 11.89 -0.30 13.18
CA TYR A 17 12.30 -0.25 11.76
C TYR A 17 13.07 1.02 11.42
N ALA A 18 12.83 2.12 12.14
CA ALA A 18 13.59 3.36 12.04
C ALA A 18 14.90 3.37 12.84
N MET A 19 15.33 2.21 13.41
CA MET A 19 16.53 2.08 14.26
C MET A 19 16.56 2.96 15.51
N LEU A 20 15.41 3.49 15.95
CA LEU A 20 15.29 4.36 17.13
C LEU A 20 15.13 3.58 18.44
N VAL A 21 14.87 2.28 18.37
CA VAL A 21 14.70 1.39 19.53
C VAL A 21 15.69 0.22 19.39
N LYS A 22 16.09 -0.41 20.50
CA LYS A 22 17.16 -1.43 20.56
C LYS A 22 16.66 -2.87 20.66
N GLU A 23 15.38 -3.11 20.96
CA GLU A 23 14.82 -4.45 21.17
C GLU A 23 13.49 -4.65 20.40
N PRO A 24 13.35 -5.73 19.61
CA PRO A 24 12.08 -6.11 19.00
C PRO A 24 11.19 -6.83 20.02
N MET A 25 9.90 -6.54 20.01
CA MET A 25 8.90 -7.34 20.73
C MET A 25 8.72 -8.67 19.98
N LYS A 26 8.91 -9.81 20.67
CA LYS A 26 8.72 -11.15 20.09
C LYS A 26 7.23 -11.39 19.80
N TYR A 27 6.85 -11.38 18.53
CA TYR A 27 5.54 -11.86 18.08
C TYR A 27 5.65 -13.30 17.60
N SER A 28 4.70 -14.14 18.02
CA SER A 28 4.58 -15.51 17.55
C SER A 28 3.83 -15.50 16.19
N GLY A 29 4.54 -15.25 15.09
CA GLY A 29 3.99 -15.24 13.73
C GLY A 29 4.41 -14.03 12.90
N HIS A 30 3.45 -13.32 12.31
CA HIS A 30 3.69 -12.05 11.63
C HIS A 30 3.56 -10.88 12.60
N ASN A 31 4.49 -9.94 12.48
CA ASN A 31 4.43 -8.63 13.13
C ASN A 31 3.06 -7.95 12.79
N PRO A 32 2.30 -7.45 13.77
CA PRO A 32 1.01 -6.80 13.53
C PRO A 32 1.10 -5.58 12.59
N LEU A 33 2.23 -4.87 12.56
CA LEU A 33 2.57 -3.85 11.56
C LEU A 33 2.62 -4.45 10.15
N ALA A 34 3.28 -5.60 9.97
CA ALA A 34 3.42 -6.25 8.67
C ALA A 34 2.06 -6.73 8.14
N THR A 35 1.21 -7.32 8.99
CA THR A 35 -0.14 -7.73 8.58
C THR A 35 -1.02 -6.54 8.20
N LEU A 36 -0.96 -5.44 8.96
CA LEU A 36 -1.76 -4.25 8.69
C LEU A 36 -1.25 -3.49 7.46
N ALA A 37 0.07 -3.41 7.29
CA ALA A 37 0.69 -2.89 6.08
C ALA A 37 0.32 -3.70 4.85
N MET A 38 0.41 -5.03 4.90
CA MET A 38 -0.02 -5.88 3.79
C MET A 38 -1.52 -5.74 3.48
N HIS A 39 -2.40 -5.68 4.48
CA HIS A 39 -3.83 -5.52 4.19
C HIS A 39 -4.18 -4.13 3.64
N ILE A 40 -3.64 -3.05 4.21
CA ILE A 40 -4.05 -1.69 3.83
C ILE A 40 -3.23 -1.17 2.64
N LEU A 41 -1.90 -1.27 2.70
CA LEU A 41 -1.03 -0.73 1.66
C LEU A 41 -0.92 -1.63 0.44
N PHE A 42 -1.17 -2.93 0.57
CA PHE A 42 -1.16 -3.81 -0.59
C PHE A 42 -2.57 -4.07 -1.12
N VAL A 43 -3.49 -4.63 -0.34
CA VAL A 43 -4.82 -5.02 -0.88
C VAL A 43 -5.65 -3.80 -1.29
N TRP A 44 -5.92 -2.87 -0.36
CA TRP A 44 -6.78 -1.72 -0.67
C TRP A 44 -6.14 -0.76 -1.68
N PHE A 45 -4.83 -0.56 -1.55
CA PHE A 45 -4.11 0.32 -2.46
C PHE A 45 -3.97 -0.26 -3.87
N ALA A 46 -3.77 -1.58 -4.01
CA ALA A 46 -3.79 -2.23 -5.32
C ALA A 46 -5.16 -2.13 -5.99
N ILE A 47 -6.26 -2.29 -5.23
CA ILE A 47 -7.62 -2.08 -5.75
C ILE A 47 -7.78 -0.65 -6.27
N PHE A 48 -7.33 0.35 -5.51
CA PHE A 48 -7.33 1.74 -5.94
C PHE A 48 -6.57 1.95 -7.26
N MET A 49 -5.37 1.35 -7.39
CA MET A 49 -4.57 1.43 -8.61
C MET A 49 -5.24 0.72 -9.80
N ILE A 50 -5.90 -0.42 -9.58
CA ILE A 50 -6.67 -1.12 -10.62
C ILE A 50 -7.83 -0.25 -11.11
N VAL A 51 -8.61 0.32 -10.20
CA VAL A 51 -9.79 1.14 -10.54
C VAL A 51 -9.38 2.40 -11.30
N THR A 52 -8.39 3.13 -10.80
CA THR A 52 -7.90 4.36 -11.45
C THR A 52 -7.19 4.05 -12.78
N GLY A 53 -6.42 2.97 -12.87
CA GLY A 53 -5.77 2.54 -14.10
C GLY A 53 -6.77 2.12 -15.19
N LEU A 54 -7.82 1.37 -14.82
CA LEU A 54 -8.88 0.98 -15.75
C LEU A 54 -9.73 2.17 -16.20
N ALA A 55 -9.95 3.16 -15.33
CA ALA A 55 -10.64 4.39 -15.70
C ALA A 55 -9.86 5.20 -16.75
N LEU A 56 -8.54 5.34 -16.57
CA LEU A 56 -7.67 6.03 -17.53
C LEU A 56 -7.54 5.23 -18.83
N TYR A 57 -7.46 3.91 -18.74
CA TYR A 57 -7.43 3.03 -19.92
C TYR A 57 -8.72 3.14 -20.75
N GLY A 58 -9.88 3.15 -20.07
CA GLY A 58 -11.19 3.31 -20.74
C GLY A 58 -11.36 4.68 -21.41
N GLU A 59 -10.70 5.72 -20.92
CA GLU A 59 -10.66 7.02 -21.60
C GLU A 59 -9.87 6.94 -22.90
N GLY A 60 -8.74 6.23 -22.93
CA GLY A 60 -7.93 6.01 -24.13
C GLY A 60 -8.58 5.08 -25.17
N GLU A 61 -9.30 4.05 -24.73
CA GLU A 61 -10.03 3.12 -25.61
C GLU A 61 -11.25 3.78 -26.27
N GLY A 62 -11.84 4.77 -25.61
CA GLY A 62 -12.95 5.56 -26.14
C GLY A 62 -14.35 5.10 -25.70
N MET A 63 -15.33 5.94 -26.03
CA MET A 63 -16.73 5.78 -25.64
C MET A 63 -17.35 4.54 -26.32
N GLY A 64 -17.92 3.62 -25.51
CA GLY A 64 -18.52 2.36 -25.96
C GLY A 64 -17.78 1.11 -25.50
N SER A 65 -16.58 1.26 -24.93
CA SER A 65 -15.84 0.18 -24.30
C SER A 65 -16.45 -0.22 -22.94
N TRP A 66 -16.27 -1.47 -22.53
CA TRP A 66 -16.75 -1.94 -21.22
C TRP A 66 -15.98 -1.27 -20.07
N GLN A 67 -14.70 -0.94 -20.30
CA GLN A 67 -13.85 -0.20 -19.37
C GLN A 67 -14.40 1.20 -19.13
N TYR A 68 -14.81 1.89 -20.21
CA TYR A 68 -15.42 3.21 -20.10
C TYR A 68 -16.71 3.16 -19.30
N SER A 69 -17.60 2.21 -19.62
CA SER A 69 -18.88 2.07 -18.93
C SER A 69 -18.74 1.72 -17.45
N LEU A 70 -17.80 0.85 -17.10
CA LEU A 70 -17.65 0.32 -15.74
C LEU A 70 -16.73 1.16 -14.85
N PHE A 71 -15.80 1.94 -15.40
CA PHE A 71 -14.81 2.69 -14.61
C PHE A 71 -14.80 4.17 -14.97
N THR A 72 -14.52 4.51 -16.22
CA THR A 72 -14.34 5.91 -16.65
C THR A 72 -15.57 6.78 -16.36
N SER A 73 -16.77 6.22 -16.54
CA SER A 73 -18.06 6.91 -16.40
C SER A 73 -18.33 7.54 -15.03
N TRP A 74 -17.76 6.99 -13.96
CA TRP A 74 -17.94 7.49 -12.59
C TRP A 74 -16.63 7.88 -11.92
N VAL A 75 -15.50 7.25 -12.27
CA VAL A 75 -14.20 7.58 -11.68
C VAL A 75 -13.75 8.97 -12.12
N ILE A 76 -13.80 9.32 -13.42
CA ILE A 76 -13.35 10.64 -13.87
C ILE A 76 -14.19 11.78 -13.26
N PRO A 77 -15.54 11.72 -13.26
CA PRO A 77 -16.35 12.75 -12.61
C PRO A 77 -16.13 12.84 -11.10
N LEU A 78 -15.84 11.73 -10.41
CA LEU A 78 -15.57 11.73 -8.96
C LEU A 78 -14.33 12.54 -8.61
N PHE A 79 -13.31 12.51 -9.46
CA PHE A 79 -12.07 13.27 -9.30
C PHE A 79 -12.12 14.64 -10.01
N GLY A 80 -13.22 14.97 -10.69
CA GLY A 80 -13.44 16.24 -11.39
C GLY A 80 -12.95 16.23 -12.83
N GLN A 81 -11.70 15.83 -13.08
CA GLN A 81 -11.10 15.78 -14.42
C GLN A 81 -10.15 14.60 -14.60
N SER A 82 -9.89 14.21 -15.84
CA SER A 82 -8.97 13.11 -16.18
C SER A 82 -7.56 13.33 -15.61
N GLN A 83 -7.02 14.55 -15.74
CA GLN A 83 -5.68 14.87 -15.27
C GLN A 83 -5.52 14.66 -13.76
N ASP A 84 -6.58 14.84 -12.98
CA ASP A 84 -6.55 14.61 -11.53
C ASP A 84 -6.46 13.11 -11.24
N VAL A 85 -7.20 12.27 -11.97
CA VAL A 85 -7.07 10.79 -11.88
C VAL A 85 -5.66 10.35 -12.25
N HIS A 86 -5.04 10.91 -13.30
CA HIS A 86 -3.65 10.67 -13.65
C HIS A 86 -2.70 11.03 -12.50
N THR A 87 -2.89 12.20 -11.89
CA THR A 87 -2.06 12.67 -10.76
C THR A 87 -2.17 11.74 -9.57
N TRP A 88 -3.38 11.34 -9.20
CA TRP A 88 -3.64 10.42 -8.10
C TRP A 88 -3.10 9.01 -8.36
N HIS A 89 -3.24 8.50 -9.58
CA HIS A 89 -2.66 7.21 -9.98
C HIS A 89 -1.14 7.24 -9.91
N HIS A 90 -0.51 8.33 -10.38
CA HIS A 90 0.94 8.50 -10.32
C HIS A 90 1.45 8.66 -8.88
N LEU A 91 0.72 9.36 -8.03
CA LEU A 91 1.02 9.41 -6.59
C LEU A 91 0.93 8.00 -5.97
N GLY A 92 -0.04 7.19 -6.41
CA GLY A 92 -0.15 5.81 -5.99
C GLY A 92 1.04 4.93 -6.42
N MET A 93 1.54 5.10 -7.63
CA MET A 93 2.78 4.44 -8.06
C MET A 93 3.94 4.75 -7.10
N TRP A 94 4.12 6.01 -6.69
CA TRP A 94 5.17 6.38 -5.73
C TRP A 94 5.00 5.69 -4.37
N VAL A 95 3.77 5.58 -3.85
CA VAL A 95 3.49 4.86 -2.61
C VAL A 95 3.88 3.39 -2.73
N ILE A 96 3.57 2.74 -3.86
CA ILE A 96 3.97 1.34 -4.12
C ILE A 96 5.49 1.21 -4.18
N ILE A 97 6.19 2.14 -4.84
CA ILE A 97 7.67 2.13 -4.91
C ILE A 97 8.25 2.20 -3.49
N CYS A 98 7.80 3.16 -2.67
CA CYS A 98 8.25 3.29 -1.28
C CYS A 98 7.95 2.01 -0.47
N PHE A 99 6.76 1.42 -0.64
CA PHE A 99 6.38 0.18 0.02
C PHE A 99 7.31 -0.98 -0.38
N VAL A 100 7.62 -1.15 -1.67
CA VAL A 100 8.52 -2.20 -2.15
C VAL A 100 9.92 -2.03 -1.56
N ILE A 101 10.46 -0.81 -1.52
CA ILE A 101 11.78 -0.55 -0.92
C ILE A 101 11.80 -0.97 0.54
N VAL A 102 10.81 -0.54 1.33
CA VAL A 102 10.71 -0.87 2.77
C VAL A 102 10.49 -2.37 2.98
N HIS A 103 9.63 -2.99 2.16
CA HIS A 103 9.31 -4.41 2.26
C HIS A 103 10.53 -5.30 1.96
N VAL A 104 11.26 -5.00 0.88
CA VAL A 104 12.49 -5.73 0.53
C VAL A 104 13.55 -5.55 1.60
N TYR A 105 13.73 -4.32 2.11
CA TYR A 105 14.65 -4.08 3.23
C TYR A 105 14.29 -4.93 4.46
N ALA A 106 13.02 -4.93 4.87
CA ALA A 106 12.56 -5.69 6.03
C ALA A 106 12.74 -7.20 5.82
N ALA A 107 12.41 -7.72 4.64
CA ALA A 107 12.57 -9.13 4.30
C ALA A 107 14.04 -9.57 4.31
N VAL A 108 14.93 -8.78 3.70
CA VAL A 108 16.38 -9.06 3.68
C VAL A 108 16.99 -8.96 5.07
N ARG A 109 16.59 -7.96 5.86
CA ARG A 109 17.04 -7.81 7.25
C ARG A 109 16.67 -9.04 8.10
N GLU A 110 15.45 -9.55 7.94
CA GLU A 110 14.99 -10.72 8.67
C GLU A 110 15.72 -12.00 8.23
N ASP A 111 15.97 -12.18 6.92
CA ASP A 111 16.77 -13.31 6.41
C ASP A 111 18.20 -13.31 6.98
N ILE A 112 18.86 -12.16 7.01
CA ILE A 112 20.22 -12.04 7.58
C ILE A 112 20.21 -12.29 9.10
N MET A 113 19.24 -11.74 9.83
CA MET A 113 19.19 -11.83 11.29
C MET A 113 18.77 -13.23 11.78
N SER A 114 17.89 -13.92 11.05
CA SER A 114 17.43 -15.28 11.40
C SER A 114 18.50 -16.35 11.18
N ARG A 115 19.48 -16.12 10.30
CA ARG A 115 20.61 -17.04 10.04
C ARG A 115 21.74 -16.93 11.08
N GLN A 116 21.62 -16.02 12.05
CA GLN A 116 22.60 -15.81 13.13
C GLN A 116 22.17 -16.44 14.47
N SER A 117 21.07 -17.20 14.51
CA SER A 117 20.63 -18.00 15.67
C SER A 117 20.76 -19.49 15.41
#